data_AF-A0A843EID9-F1
#
_entry.id   AF-A0A843EID9-F1
#
_cell.length_a   1.000
_cell.length_b   1.000
_cell.length_c   1.000
_cell.angle_alpha   90.00
_cell.angle_beta   90.00
_cell.angle_gamma   90.00
#
_symmetry.space_group_name_H-M   'P 1'
#
loop_
_entity.id
_entity.type
_entity.pdbx_description
1 polymer ?
#
loop_
_entity_poly.entity_id
_entity_poly.type
_entity_poly.pdbx_seq_one_letter_code
_entity_poly.pdbx_strand_id
1 'polypeptide(L)'
;FGNDIDALWNFATGIFSDDSNVNVTTQDADVQVSKDEGIKISGDTNNSVSLTTRGLAVSDSNGDNVSISTDGVNVNDAKGEDSVDANASLGRDFISNVDNADYAICIENPDNNQVIVIAGNDLELLKSIAETASFTN
;
A
#
# COMPACT_ATOMS: atom_id res chain seq x y z
N PHE A 1 -4.62 27.65 -46.04
CA PHE A 1 -4.38 26.52 -45.13
C PHE A 1 -5.54 26.50 -44.15
N GLY A 2 -6.60 25.75 -44.46
CA GLY A 2 -7.75 25.64 -43.57
C GLY A 2 -7.32 24.84 -42.34
N ASN A 3 -7.62 25.36 -41.16
CA ASN A 3 -7.42 24.64 -39.91
C ASN A 3 -8.41 23.47 -39.90
N ASP A 4 -7.96 22.32 -40.39
CA ASP A 4 -8.73 21.10 -40.40
C ASP A 4 -8.72 20.51 -38.99
N ILE A 5 -9.46 21.17 -38.11
CA ILE A 5 -9.55 20.84 -36.69
C ILE A 5 -10.11 19.43 -36.51
N ASP A 6 -10.90 18.96 -37.48
CA ASP A 6 -11.45 17.61 -37.52
C ASP A 6 -10.35 16.57 -37.83
N ALA A 7 -9.40 16.90 -38.70
CA ALA A 7 -8.22 16.06 -38.92
C ALA A 7 -7.31 15.99 -37.68
N LEU A 8 -7.17 17.12 -36.96
CA LEU A 8 -6.44 17.17 -35.69
C LEU A 8 -7.14 16.34 -34.60
N TRP A 9 -8.48 16.43 -34.51
CA TRP A 9 -9.27 15.64 -33.57
C TRP A 9 -9.22 14.15 -33.89
N ASN A 10 -9.34 13.75 -35.16
CA ASN A 10 -9.25 12.35 -35.57
C ASN A 10 -7.87 11.75 -35.26
N PHE A 11 -6.80 12.53 -35.44
CA PHE A 11 -5.45 12.13 -35.04
C PHE A 11 -5.33 11.99 -33.52
N ALA A 12 -5.86 12.96 -32.76
CA ALA A 12 -5.87 12.93 -31.31
C ALA A 12 -6.68 11.73 -30.76
N THR A 13 -7.84 11.40 -31.32
CA THR A 13 -8.63 10.23 -30.92
C THR A 13 -7.93 8.90 -31.20
N GLY A 14 -7.03 8.85 -32.19
CA GLY A 14 -6.15 7.69 -32.39
C GLY A 14 -5.08 7.58 -31.30
N ILE A 15 -4.56 8.72 -30.82
CA ILE A 15 -3.59 8.77 -29.71
C ILE A 15 -4.26 8.45 -28.36
N PHE A 16 -5.50 8.89 -28.16
CA PHE A 16 -6.28 8.69 -26.93
C PHE A 16 -7.38 7.63 -27.11
N SER A 17 -7.15 6.63 -27.96
CA SER A 17 -8.11 5.53 -28.12
C SER A 17 -8.14 4.68 -26.86
N ASP A 18 -9.22 3.93 -26.67
CA ASP A 18 -9.39 3.04 -25.52
C ASP A 18 -8.29 1.98 -25.42
N ASP A 19 -7.45 1.77 -26.44
CA ASP A 19 -6.34 0.80 -26.42
C ASP A 19 -4.95 1.48 -26.55
N SER A 20 -4.89 2.80 -26.43
CA SER A 20 -3.65 3.56 -26.59
C SER A 20 -2.94 3.81 -25.27
N ASN A 21 -1.61 3.62 -25.27
CA ASN A 21 -0.74 4.09 -24.20
C ASN A 21 -0.18 5.47 -24.55
N VAL A 22 -0.32 6.44 -23.66
CA VAL A 22 0.22 7.80 -23.84
C VAL A 22 1.44 7.99 -22.95
N ASN A 23 2.61 8.11 -23.57
CA ASN A 23 3.86 8.43 -22.87
C ASN A 23 4.16 9.93 -23.00
N VAL A 24 4.14 10.66 -21.89
CA VAL A 24 4.55 12.06 -21.77
C VAL A 24 5.91 12.09 -21.08
N THR A 25 6.97 12.30 -21.85
CA THR A 25 8.31 12.54 -21.32
C THR A 25 8.45 14.02 -20.96
N THR A 26 8.67 14.29 -19.68
CA THR A 26 9.13 15.57 -19.16
C THR A 26 10.66 15.55 -19.05
N GLN A 27 11.30 16.70 -18.86
CA GLN A 27 12.76 16.83 -19.00
C GLN A 27 13.57 15.88 -18.10
N ASP A 28 12.99 15.41 -16.99
CA ASP A 28 13.62 14.54 -15.98
C ASP A 28 12.71 13.37 -15.53
N ALA A 29 11.56 13.14 -16.18
CA ALA A 29 10.66 12.03 -15.84
C ALA A 29 9.78 11.60 -17.01
N ASP A 30 9.60 10.29 -17.16
CA ASP A 30 8.66 9.65 -18.07
C ASP A 30 7.33 9.41 -17.37
N VAL A 31 6.23 9.89 -17.95
CA VAL A 31 4.86 9.58 -17.52
C VAL A 31 4.23 8.65 -18.57
N GLN A 32 3.93 7.42 -18.21
CA GLN A 32 3.21 6.45 -19.05
C GLN A 32 1.78 6.30 -18.53
N VAL A 33 0.81 6.44 -19.42
CA VAL A 33 -0.61 6.15 -19.15
C VAL A 33 -1.00 4.95 -20.00
N SER A 34 -1.43 3.86 -19.37
CA SER A 34 -1.98 2.68 -20.04
C SER A 34 -3.33 2.29 -19.42
N LYS A 35 -4.19 1.68 -20.23
CA LYS A 35 -5.48 1.18 -19.76
C LYS A 35 -5.33 0.02 -18.77
N ASP A 36 -4.39 -0.89 -19.04
CA ASP A 36 -4.25 -2.12 -18.28
C ASP A 36 -3.42 -1.92 -17.01
N GLU A 37 -2.48 -0.98 -17.02
CA GLU A 37 -1.51 -0.75 -15.93
C GLU A 37 -1.68 0.61 -15.24
N GLY A 38 -2.53 1.50 -15.75
CA GLY A 38 -2.82 2.80 -15.15
C GLY A 38 -1.75 3.86 -15.43
N ILE A 39 -1.36 4.64 -14.42
CA ILE A 39 -0.41 5.75 -14.56
C ILE A 39 0.90 5.39 -13.89
N LYS A 40 2.00 5.39 -14.66
CA LYS A 40 3.36 5.23 -14.16
C LYS A 40 4.16 6.51 -14.40
N ILE A 41 4.87 6.96 -13.40
CA ILE A 41 5.80 8.09 -13.45
C ILE A 41 7.16 7.54 -13.03
N SER A 42 8.16 7.61 -13.90
CA SER A 42 9.53 7.16 -13.60
C SER A 42 10.52 8.28 -13.90
N GLY A 43 11.32 8.66 -12.91
CA GLY A 43 12.44 9.59 -13.09
C GLY A 43 13.67 8.88 -13.66
N ASP A 44 14.53 9.67 -14.28
CA ASP A 44 15.89 9.30 -14.71
C ASP A 44 16.80 8.77 -13.57
N THR A 45 16.46 9.08 -12.33
CA THR A 45 17.17 8.67 -11.12
C THR A 45 16.62 7.40 -10.43
N ASN A 46 15.79 6.59 -11.09
CA ASN A 46 15.21 5.30 -10.62
C ASN A 46 14.08 5.38 -9.57
N ASN A 47 13.60 6.58 -9.20
CA ASN A 47 12.37 6.70 -8.43
C ASN A 47 11.16 6.47 -9.35
N SER A 48 10.15 5.71 -8.90
CA SER A 48 8.93 5.51 -9.65
C SER A 48 7.66 5.57 -8.79
N VAL A 49 6.58 6.08 -9.37
CA VAL A 49 5.23 6.06 -8.81
C VAL A 49 4.32 5.39 -9.83
N SER A 50 3.57 4.37 -9.43
CA SER A 50 2.67 3.62 -10.30
C SER A 50 1.31 3.49 -9.64
N LEU A 51 0.28 4.09 -10.23
CA LEU A 51 -1.12 3.88 -9.88
C LEU A 51 -1.73 2.92 -10.89
N THR A 52 -1.98 1.68 -10.46
CA THR A 52 -2.51 0.60 -11.29
C THR A 52 -3.91 0.17 -10.82
N THR A 53 -4.56 -0.69 -11.60
CA THR A 53 -5.79 -1.39 -11.15
C THR A 53 -5.60 -2.23 -9.89
N ARG A 54 -4.33 -2.57 -9.55
CA ARG A 54 -3.94 -3.32 -8.35
C ARG A 54 -3.58 -2.42 -7.17
N GLY A 55 -3.59 -1.10 -7.35
CA GLY A 55 -3.28 -0.12 -6.31
C GLY A 55 -2.09 0.79 -6.64
N LEU A 56 -1.57 1.47 -5.62
CA LEU A 56 -0.47 2.43 -5.72
C LEU A 56 0.85 1.77 -5.33
N ALA A 57 1.91 1.97 -6.09
CA ALA A 57 3.27 1.59 -5.74
C ALA A 57 4.22 2.77 -5.90
N VAL A 58 5.12 2.95 -4.95
CA VAL A 58 6.19 3.94 -4.96
C VAL A 58 7.49 3.20 -4.71
N SER A 59 8.47 3.37 -5.59
CA SER A 59 9.81 2.83 -5.41
C SER A 59 10.82 3.96 -5.45
N ASP A 60 11.86 3.85 -4.63
CA ASP A 60 13.02 4.71 -4.73
C ASP A 60 14.10 4.08 -5.62
N SER A 61 15.18 4.83 -5.81
CA SER A 61 16.32 4.43 -6.63
C SER A 61 17.18 3.31 -6.04
N ASN A 62 17.01 3.04 -4.75
CA ASN A 62 17.79 2.09 -3.98
C ASN A 62 17.08 0.72 -3.88
N GLY A 63 15.85 0.62 -4.40
CA GLY A 63 15.03 -0.59 -4.35
C GLY A 63 14.03 -0.60 -3.20
N ASP A 64 14.08 0.39 -2.30
CA ASP A 64 13.12 0.55 -1.21
C ASP A 64 11.76 0.90 -1.84
N ASN A 65 10.70 0.20 -1.42
CA ASN A 65 9.39 0.40 -2.05
C ASN A 65 8.22 0.26 -1.07
N VAL A 66 7.21 1.09 -1.30
CA VAL A 66 5.93 1.10 -0.59
C VAL A 66 4.82 0.85 -1.60
N SER A 67 3.95 -0.13 -1.33
CA SER A 67 2.77 -0.38 -2.15
C SER A 67 1.51 -0.48 -1.30
N ILE A 68 0.40 -0.01 -1.86
CA ILE A 68 -0.94 0.00 -1.27
C ILE A 68 -1.86 -0.70 -2.27
N SER A 69 -2.43 -1.83 -1.89
CA SER A 69 -3.31 -2.64 -2.73
C SER A 69 -4.55 -3.10 -1.95
N THR A 70 -5.44 -3.85 -2.61
CA THR A 70 -6.55 -4.54 -1.93
C THR A 70 -6.08 -5.57 -0.91
N ASP A 71 -4.86 -6.07 -1.06
CA ASP A 71 -4.27 -7.06 -0.16
C ASP A 71 -3.59 -6.40 1.06
N GLY A 72 -3.48 -5.06 1.06
CA GLY A 72 -2.91 -4.27 2.16
C GLY A 72 -1.78 -3.34 1.72
N VAL A 73 -1.07 -2.81 2.72
CA VAL A 73 0.14 -1.98 2.56
C VAL A 73 1.36 -2.87 2.73
N ASN A 74 2.29 -2.84 1.78
CA ASN A 74 3.56 -3.58 1.86
C ASN A 74 4.74 -2.62 1.72
N VAL A 75 5.77 -2.81 2.56
CA VAL A 75 7.04 -2.09 2.47
C VAL A 75 8.17 -3.10 2.41
N ASN A 76 8.96 -3.06 1.33
CA ASN A 76 10.09 -3.96 1.12
C ASN A 76 11.41 -3.20 1.35
N ASP A 77 12.43 -3.92 1.83
CA ASP A 77 13.76 -3.39 2.20
C ASP A 77 13.75 -2.26 3.25
N ALA A 78 12.69 -2.22 4.06
CA ALA A 78 12.60 -1.37 5.25
C ALA A 78 13.84 -1.58 6.16
N LYS A 79 14.66 -0.54 6.31
CA LYS A 79 15.77 -0.49 7.26
C LYS A 79 15.19 -0.22 8.64
N GLY A 80 15.86 -0.64 9.71
CA GLY A 80 15.28 -0.74 11.06
C GLY A 80 14.70 0.54 11.71
N GLU A 81 14.72 1.70 11.05
CA GLU A 81 14.04 2.94 11.47
C GLU A 81 12.81 3.28 10.61
N ASP A 82 12.54 2.51 9.56
CA ASP A 82 11.37 2.68 8.70
C ASP A 82 10.12 2.18 9.42
N SER A 83 9.13 3.06 9.57
CA SER A 83 7.87 2.77 10.27
C SER A 83 6.70 2.84 9.30
N VAL A 84 5.80 1.86 9.40
CA VAL A 84 4.51 1.87 8.71
C VAL A 84 3.43 2.08 9.76
N ASP A 85 2.92 3.31 9.84
CA ASP A 85 1.76 3.63 10.66
C ASP A 85 0.49 3.12 9.97
N ALA A 86 0.15 1.85 10.21
CA ALA A 86 -1.05 1.23 9.66
C ALA A 86 -2.26 1.52 10.56
N ASN A 87 -3.25 2.24 10.03
CA ASN A 87 -4.59 2.29 10.64
C ASN A 87 -5.40 1.08 10.15
N ALA A 88 -5.27 -0.05 10.85
CA ALA A 88 -5.97 -1.28 10.50
C ALA A 88 -7.42 -1.26 11.01
N SER A 89 -8.39 -1.15 10.10
CA SER A 89 -9.81 -1.40 10.42
C SER A 89 -10.02 -2.91 10.55
N LEU A 90 -9.92 -3.44 11.77
CA LEU A 90 -10.25 -4.84 12.03
C LEU A 90 -11.77 -5.02 11.92
N GLY A 91 -12.20 -6.11 11.28
CA GLY A 91 -13.63 -6.39 11.11
C GLY A 91 -14.35 -6.41 12.45
N ARG A 92 -15.64 -6.02 12.45
CA ARG A 92 -16.47 -6.01 13.67
C ARG A 92 -16.44 -7.33 14.43
N ASP A 93 -16.23 -8.46 13.75
CA ASP A 93 -16.17 -9.79 14.37
C ASP A 93 -14.90 -10.01 15.21
N PHE A 94 -13.81 -9.28 14.95
CA PHE A 94 -12.61 -9.28 15.80
C PHE A 94 -12.76 -8.30 16.98
N ILE A 95 -13.41 -7.15 16.76
CA ILE A 95 -13.57 -6.08 17.76
C ILE A 95 -14.81 -6.25 18.65
N SER A 96 -15.82 -7.04 18.27
CA SER A 96 -17.11 -7.11 19.01
C SER A 96 -16.97 -7.62 20.45
N ASN A 97 -15.85 -8.26 20.79
CA ASN A 97 -15.53 -8.71 22.15
C ASN A 97 -14.59 -7.74 22.91
N VAL A 98 -14.13 -6.66 22.26
CA VAL A 98 -13.14 -5.70 22.78
C VAL A 98 -13.72 -4.30 22.97
N ASP A 99 -14.91 -3.98 22.42
CA ASP A 99 -15.58 -2.66 22.53
C ASP A 99 -15.75 -2.14 23.97
N ASN A 100 -15.65 -3.02 24.97
CA ASN A 100 -15.77 -2.70 26.38
C ASN A 100 -14.49 -2.99 27.18
N ALA A 101 -13.33 -3.18 26.54
CA ALA A 101 -12.06 -3.44 27.20
C ALA A 101 -11.36 -2.15 27.64
N ASP A 102 -11.01 -2.04 28.93
CA ASP A 102 -10.20 -0.94 29.48
C ASP A 102 -8.70 -1.15 29.23
N TYR A 103 -8.28 -2.41 29.04
CA TYR A 103 -6.89 -2.81 28.89
C TYR A 103 -6.70 -3.76 27.70
N ALA A 104 -5.55 -3.62 27.04
CA ALA A 104 -5.02 -4.58 26.08
C ALA A 104 -3.55 -4.87 26.40
N ILE A 105 -3.17 -6.14 26.41
CA ILE A 105 -1.78 -6.61 26.50
C ILE A 105 -1.41 -7.27 25.18
N CYS A 106 -0.31 -6.81 24.59
CA CYS A 106 0.27 -7.39 23.39
C CYS A 106 1.52 -8.18 23.77
N ILE A 107 1.60 -9.42 23.29
CA ILE A 107 2.75 -10.30 23.46
C ILE A 107 3.26 -10.58 22.06
N GLU A 108 4.52 -10.24 21.82
CA GLU A 108 5.19 -10.48 20.55
C GLU A 108 5.94 -11.82 20.62
N ASN A 109 5.86 -12.60 19.55
CA ASN A 109 6.75 -13.75 19.40
C ASN A 109 8.13 -13.23 18.95
N PRO A 110 9.21 -13.47 19.71
CA PRO A 110 10.54 -13.01 19.31
C PRO A 110 11.07 -13.68 18.04
N ASP A 111 10.52 -14.83 17.65
CA ASP A 111 11.09 -15.69 16.61
C ASP A 111 10.30 -15.69 15.29
N ASN A 112 9.04 -15.27 15.32
CA ASN A 112 8.21 -15.15 14.12
C ASN A 112 7.27 -13.95 14.27
N ASN A 113 6.88 -13.31 13.17
CA ASN A 113 6.11 -12.05 13.19
C ASN A 113 4.64 -12.24 13.64
N GLN A 114 4.42 -12.90 14.77
CA GLN A 114 3.13 -13.17 15.39
C GLN A 114 2.97 -12.33 16.65
N VAL A 115 1.75 -11.85 16.88
CA VAL A 115 1.37 -11.12 18.08
C VAL A 115 0.12 -11.76 18.67
N ILE A 116 0.12 -12.01 19.97
CA ILE A 116 -1.08 -12.33 20.74
C ILE A 116 -1.56 -11.03 21.39
N VAL A 117 -2.82 -10.67 21.14
CA VAL A 117 -3.48 -9.53 21.78
C VAL A 117 -4.56 -10.05 22.71
N ILE A 118 -4.48 -9.70 23.98
CA ILE A 118 -5.47 -10.05 25.01
C ILE A 118 -6.09 -8.74 25.50
N ALA A 119 -7.41 -8.63 25.43
CA ALA A 119 -8.13 -7.44 25.87
C ALA A 119 -9.21 -7.78 26.92
N GLY A 120 -9.44 -6.87 27.87
CA GLY A 120 -10.43 -7.02 28.93
C GLY A 120 -10.34 -5.94 30.00
N ASN A 121 -11.08 -6.12 31.10
CA ASN A 121 -11.28 -5.09 32.15
C ASN A 121 -10.57 -5.37 33.47
N ASP A 122 -9.92 -6.53 33.60
CA ASP A 122 -9.16 -6.91 34.80
C ASP A 122 -7.69 -7.06 34.44
N LEU A 123 -6.91 -6.01 34.71
CA LEU A 123 -5.49 -5.97 34.36
C LEU A 123 -4.68 -7.11 34.99
N GLU A 124 -4.98 -7.52 36.21
CA GLU A 124 -4.19 -8.55 36.91
C GLU A 124 -4.49 -9.94 36.34
N LEU A 125 -5.76 -10.21 36.01
CA LEU A 125 -6.11 -11.41 35.27
C LEU A 125 -5.45 -11.44 33.88
N LEU A 126 -5.46 -10.31 33.16
CA LEU A 126 -4.83 -10.19 31.85
C LEU A 126 -3.32 -10.50 31.92
N LYS A 127 -2.61 -9.99 32.93
CA LYS A 127 -1.20 -10.31 33.17
C LYS A 127 -0.98 -11.81 33.42
N SER A 128 -1.81 -12.42 34.27
CA SER A 128 -1.70 -13.86 34.55
C SER A 128 -1.94 -14.71 33.30
N ILE A 129 -2.88 -14.33 32.43
CA ILE A 129 -3.09 -15.00 31.14
C ILE A 129 -1.86 -14.80 30.24
N ALA A 130 -1.34 -13.57 30.16
CA ALA A 130 -0.19 -13.24 29.33
C ALA A 130 1.07 -14.05 29.71
N GLU A 131 1.30 -14.29 31.00
CA GLU A 131 2.41 -15.14 31.49
C GLU A 131 2.31 -16.60 31.02
N THR A 132 1.10 -17.08 30.71
CA THR A 132 0.86 -18.46 30.27
C THR A 132 0.62 -18.59 28.77
N ALA A 133 0.48 -17.47 28.07
CA ALA A 133 0.29 -17.45 26.63
C ALA A 133 1.56 -17.96 25.93
N SER A 134 1.38 -18.79 24.91
CA SER A 134 2.49 -19.31 24.12
C SER A 134 2.12 -19.37 22.65
N PHE A 135 3.13 -19.21 21.82
CA PHE A 135 3.03 -19.41 20.38
C PHE A 135 3.23 -20.90 20.08
N THR A 136 2.48 -21.41 19.11
CA THR A 136 2.72 -22.75 18.59
C THR A 136 3.69 -22.65 17.42
N ASN A 137 4.73 -23.49 17.45
CA ASN A 137 5.74 -23.57 16.39
C ASN A 137 5.21 -24.29 15.15
#